data_AF-A0A1S8FBN2-F1
#
_entry.id   AF-A0A1S8FBN2-F1
#
_cell.length_a   1.000
_cell.length_b   1.000
_cell.length_c   1.000
_cell.angle_alpha   90.00
_cell.angle_beta   90.00
_cell.angle_gamma   90.00
#
_symmetry.space_group_name_H-M   'P 1'
#
loop_
_entity.id
_entity.type
_entity.pdbx_description
1 polymer ?
#
loop_
_entity_poly.entity_id
_entity_poly.type
_entity_poly.pdbx_seq_one_letter_code
_entity_poly.pdbx_strand_id
1 'polypeptide(L)'
;MRYVVALVGILLLVGCGKTYSDLEGAFGTSKIGGASRLPADTIVLISQRNPGAESYRGIASIYLSPGAVEIEVSAPFTRPVSIPIQEVGACAMTCFGYSDRHVDLLIPKVGASVMIRESKELLDWCWNTKRPMVPGAVKRDWAYNRVPLPPGAAFAHQFESRAAYDYQTKQSCLGY
;
A
#
# COMPACT_ATOMS: atom_id res chain seq x y z
N MET A 1 7.76 3.50 57.45
CA MET A 1 6.87 3.87 56.34
C MET A 1 7.49 3.36 55.04
N ARG A 2 6.87 2.35 54.42
CA ARG A 2 7.35 1.69 53.20
C ARG A 2 6.58 2.27 52.02
N TYR A 3 7.28 2.97 51.12
CA TYR A 3 6.70 3.44 49.86
C TYR A 3 6.59 2.26 48.90
N VAL A 4 5.37 1.78 48.67
CA VAL A 4 5.06 0.85 47.60
C VAL A 4 5.06 1.64 46.31
N VAL A 5 6.14 1.50 45.53
CA VAL A 5 6.23 2.02 44.17
C VAL A 5 5.29 1.19 43.30
N ALA A 6 4.07 1.69 43.11
CA ALA A 6 3.13 1.16 42.13
C ALA A 6 3.64 1.50 40.73
N LEU A 7 4.42 0.59 40.16
CA LEU A 7 4.78 0.59 38.75
C LEU A 7 3.49 0.31 37.96
N VAL A 8 2.82 1.38 37.56
CA VAL A 8 1.72 1.35 36.58
C VAL A 8 2.34 0.90 35.27
N GLY A 9 2.26 -0.41 35.01
CA GLY A 9 2.53 -0.98 33.71
C GLY A 9 1.51 -0.45 32.72
N ILE A 10 1.88 0.60 31.99
CA ILE A 10 1.17 1.02 30.79
C ILE A 10 1.34 -0.12 29.79
N LEU A 11 0.40 -1.06 29.81
CA LEU A 11 0.15 -1.99 28.72
C LEU A 11 -0.26 -1.13 27.52
N LEU A 12 0.73 -0.73 26.74
CA LEU A 12 0.52 -0.24 25.39
C LEU A 12 -0.19 -1.38 24.64
N LEU A 13 -1.50 -1.27 24.54
CA LEU A 13 -2.31 -1.97 23.55
C LEU A 13 -1.87 -1.46 22.18
N VAL A 14 -0.66 -1.85 21.76
CA VAL A 14 -0.26 -1.79 20.37
C VAL A 14 -1.09 -2.88 19.71
N GLY A 15 -2.30 -2.52 19.31
CA GLY A 15 -3.10 -3.38 18.45
C GLY A 15 -2.27 -3.59 17.19
N CYS A 16 -1.60 -4.73 17.09
CA CYS A 16 -0.94 -5.13 15.86
C CYS A 16 -2.00 -5.08 14.77
N GLY A 17 -1.80 -4.16 13.81
CA GLY A 17 -2.70 -4.02 12.68
C GLY A 17 -2.85 -5.36 11.99
N LYS A 18 -4.08 -5.87 11.92
CA LYS A 18 -4.34 -7.21 11.38
C LYS A 18 -3.97 -7.27 9.90
N THR A 19 -4.11 -6.16 9.18
CA THR A 19 -3.71 -6.04 7.77
C THR A 19 -2.20 -6.08 7.61
N TYR A 20 -1.44 -5.40 8.47
CA TYR A 20 0.02 -5.52 8.45
C TYR A 20 0.48 -6.93 8.82
N SER A 21 -0.15 -7.56 9.83
CA SER A 21 0.14 -8.94 10.20
C SER A 21 -0.14 -9.94 9.05
N ASP A 22 -1.20 -9.73 8.27
CA ASP A 22 -1.49 -10.53 7.07
C ASP A 22 -0.38 -10.36 6.01
N LEU A 23 0.13 -9.14 5.83
CA LEU A 23 1.27 -8.85 4.95
C LEU A 23 2.57 -9.49 5.46
N GLU A 24 2.87 -9.38 6.75
CA GLU A 24 4.04 -10.02 7.37
C GLU A 24 3.97 -11.55 7.30
N GLY A 25 2.78 -12.13 7.46
CA GLY A 25 2.56 -13.56 7.33
C GLY A 25 2.83 -14.06 5.91
N ALA A 26 2.46 -13.26 4.90
CA ALA A 26 2.64 -13.62 3.50
C ALA A 26 4.02 -13.27 2.93
N PHE A 27 4.63 -12.17 3.38
CA PHE A 27 5.78 -11.51 2.75
C PHE A 27 6.81 -10.96 3.74
N GLY A 28 6.75 -11.36 5.01
CA GLY A 28 7.71 -10.92 6.02
C GLY A 28 9.14 -11.32 5.66
N THR A 29 10.07 -10.38 5.84
CA THR A 29 11.51 -10.56 5.58
C THR A 29 12.33 -10.19 6.82
N SER A 30 13.57 -10.68 6.88
CA SER A 30 14.53 -10.27 7.92
C SER A 30 15.23 -8.95 7.59
N LYS A 31 15.21 -8.51 6.33
CA LYS A 31 15.86 -7.26 5.87
C LYS A 31 15.18 -6.66 4.64
N ILE A 32 15.25 -5.35 4.55
CA ILE A 32 14.95 -4.54 3.36
C ILE A 32 16.15 -4.62 2.41
N GLY A 33 15.90 -4.77 1.11
CA GLY A 33 16.93 -4.80 0.06
C GLY A 33 16.86 -3.63 -0.93
N GLY A 34 15.91 -2.71 -0.75
CA GLY A 34 15.52 -1.70 -1.72
C GLY A 34 16.55 -0.60 -1.95
N ALA A 35 16.61 -0.13 -3.20
CA ALA A 35 17.57 0.86 -3.68
C ALA A 35 17.10 2.31 -3.52
N SER A 36 15.78 2.57 -3.53
CA SER A 36 15.21 3.90 -3.36
C SER A 36 14.19 3.93 -2.23
N ARG A 37 14.39 4.84 -1.28
CA ARG A 37 13.50 5.06 -0.15
C ARG A 37 12.55 6.20 -0.49
N LEU A 38 11.26 5.89 -0.55
CA LEU A 38 10.21 6.90 -0.55
C LEU A 38 9.99 7.41 0.88
N PRO A 39 10.17 8.71 1.14
CA PRO A 39 9.63 9.30 2.36
C PRO A 39 8.11 9.23 2.28
N ALA A 40 7.52 8.30 3.02
CA ALA A 40 6.08 8.18 3.16
C ALA A 40 5.68 8.79 4.51
N ASP A 41 5.20 10.04 4.49
CA ASP A 41 4.69 10.70 5.71
C ASP A 41 3.59 9.86 6.37
N THR A 42 2.80 9.17 5.55
CA THR A 42 1.72 8.29 5.97
C THR A 42 1.57 7.16 4.98
N ILE A 43 1.43 5.94 5.50
CA ILE A 43 0.83 4.81 4.76
C ILE A 43 -0.50 4.47 5.39
N VAL A 44 -1.45 4.05 4.57
CA VAL A 44 -2.73 3.51 5.03
C VAL A 44 -2.93 2.14 4.42
N LEU A 45 -3.12 1.12 5.27
CA LEU A 45 -3.41 -0.23 4.86
C LEU A 45 -4.92 -0.45 4.92
N ILE A 46 -5.48 -1.03 3.87
CA ILE A 46 -6.91 -1.37 3.78
C ILE A 46 -7.01 -2.85 3.43
N SER A 47 -7.91 -3.58 4.07
CA SER A 47 -8.11 -5.02 3.86
C SER A 47 -9.53 -5.33 3.36
N GLN A 48 -9.65 -6.31 2.47
CA GLN A 48 -10.92 -6.93 2.08
C GLN A 48 -11.49 -7.86 3.17
N ARG A 49 -10.63 -8.32 4.08
CA ARG A 49 -10.94 -9.35 5.09
C ARG A 49 -11.24 -8.73 6.44
N ASN A 50 -10.60 -7.61 6.75
CA ASN A 50 -10.73 -6.92 8.03
C ASN A 50 -11.32 -5.53 7.79
N PRO A 51 -12.47 -5.19 8.41
CA PRO A 51 -13.04 -3.86 8.26
C PRO A 51 -12.13 -2.80 8.88
N GLY A 52 -12.00 -1.66 8.20
CA GLY A 52 -11.25 -0.51 8.67
C GLY A 52 -10.00 -0.22 7.86
N ALA A 53 -9.28 0.80 8.30
CA ALA A 53 -8.02 1.24 7.71
C ALA A 53 -6.99 1.42 8.82
N GLU A 54 -5.78 0.90 8.61
CA GLU A 54 -4.66 1.01 9.53
C GLU A 54 -3.72 2.09 9.02
N SER A 55 -3.54 3.17 9.79
CA SER A 55 -2.69 4.29 9.38
C SER A 55 -1.40 4.30 10.19
N TYR A 56 -0.26 4.35 9.50
CA TYR A 56 1.06 4.52 10.09
C TYR A 56 1.61 5.88 9.65
N ARG A 57 1.71 6.80 10.60
CA ARG A 57 2.15 8.19 10.35
C ARG A 57 3.52 8.42 10.97
N GLY A 58 4.49 8.87 10.17
CA GLY A 58 5.86 9.16 10.62
C GLY A 58 6.67 7.96 11.11
N ILE A 59 6.11 6.75 11.08
CA ILE A 59 6.76 5.51 11.54
C ILE A 59 6.84 4.45 10.46
N ALA A 60 6.45 4.76 9.23
CA ALA A 60 6.53 3.83 8.10
C ALA A 60 7.47 4.38 7.03
N SER A 61 8.22 3.49 6.39
CA SER A 61 9.05 3.79 5.24
C SER A 61 8.74 2.80 4.12
N ILE A 62 8.72 3.30 2.89
CA ILE A 62 8.51 2.46 1.71
C ILE A 62 9.78 2.50 0.87
N TYR A 63 10.19 1.34 0.40
CA TYR A 63 11.31 1.19 -0.50
C TYR A 63 10.80 0.61 -1.81
N LEU A 64 11.16 1.25 -2.91
CA LEU A 64 10.78 0.82 -4.25
C LEU A 64 12.00 0.25 -4.96
N SER A 65 11.83 -0.92 -5.56
CA SER A 65 12.81 -1.55 -6.45
C SER A 65 12.11 -2.16 -7.66
N PRO A 66 12.81 -2.47 -8.75
CA PRO A 66 12.20 -3.17 -9.89
C PRO A 66 11.59 -4.53 -9.54
N GLY A 67 12.07 -5.19 -8.47
CA GLY A 67 11.64 -6.53 -8.08
C GLY A 67 10.63 -6.59 -6.93
N ALA A 68 10.51 -5.54 -6.13
CA ALA A 68 9.67 -5.55 -4.93
C ALA A 68 9.30 -4.13 -4.44
N VAL A 69 8.20 -4.08 -3.69
CA VAL A 69 7.84 -2.97 -2.80
C VAL A 69 8.07 -3.43 -1.38
N GLU A 70 8.86 -2.69 -0.63
CA GLU A 70 9.16 -3.07 0.74
C GLU A 70 8.65 -2.02 1.71
N ILE A 71 8.10 -2.49 2.83
CA ILE A 71 7.45 -1.66 3.83
C ILE A 71 8.09 -1.98 5.18
N GLU A 72 8.69 -0.96 5.78
CA GLU A 72 9.25 -1.03 7.11
C GLU A 72 8.42 -0.15 8.04
N VAL A 73 7.88 -0.75 9.10
CA VAL A 73 7.23 0.00 10.18
C VAL A 73 8.16 -0.03 11.39
N SER A 74 8.52 1.14 11.89
CA SER A 74 9.34 1.32 13.09
C SER A 74 8.52 1.12 14.37
N ALA A 75 7.95 -0.07 14.54
CA ALA A 75 7.21 -0.47 15.73
C ALA A 75 7.87 -1.70 16.40
N PRO A 76 7.68 -1.92 17.71
CA PRO A 76 8.14 -3.14 18.36
C PRO A 76 7.50 -4.38 17.74
N PHE A 77 8.28 -5.45 17.62
CA PHE A 77 7.83 -6.78 17.16
C PHE A 77 7.27 -6.84 15.73
N THR A 78 7.40 -5.78 14.94
CA THR A 78 7.10 -5.82 13.50
C THR A 78 8.35 -6.17 12.70
N ARG A 79 8.21 -7.07 11.74
CA ARG A 79 9.22 -7.39 10.72
C ARG A 79 8.93 -6.59 9.46
N PRO A 80 9.96 -6.15 8.74
CA PRO A 80 9.75 -5.55 7.43
C PRO A 80 9.04 -6.54 6.49
N VAL A 81 8.27 -5.99 5.55
CA VAL A 81 7.53 -6.73 4.53
C VAL A 81 8.18 -6.45 3.18
N SER A 82 8.50 -7.47 2.38
CA SER A 82 9.02 -7.31 1.01
C SER A 82 8.05 -7.98 0.05
N ILE A 83 7.18 -7.18 -0.57
CA ILE A 83 6.11 -7.63 -1.49
C ILE A 83 6.73 -7.74 -2.89
N PRO A 84 6.88 -8.96 -3.43
CA PRO A 84 7.42 -9.14 -4.77
C PRO A 84 6.53 -8.46 -5.83
N ILE A 85 7.14 -7.97 -6.91
CA ILE A 85 6.40 -7.22 -7.94
C ILE A 85 5.24 -8.02 -8.57
N GLN A 86 5.39 -9.34 -8.69
CA GLN A 86 4.34 -10.22 -9.21
C GLN A 86 3.10 -10.30 -8.30
N GLU A 87 3.26 -9.95 -7.01
CA GLU A 87 2.17 -9.93 -6.03
C GLU A 87 1.43 -8.58 -6.01
N VAL A 88 2.01 -7.54 -6.63
CA VAL A 88 1.33 -6.27 -6.89
C VAL A 88 0.52 -6.39 -8.18
N GLY A 89 -0.79 -6.55 -8.03
CA GLY A 89 -1.70 -6.80 -9.16
C GLY A 89 -1.92 -5.56 -10.02
N ALA A 90 -2.04 -4.39 -9.38
CA ALA A 90 -2.31 -3.12 -10.03
C ALA A 90 -1.95 -1.94 -9.11
N CYS A 91 -1.85 -0.75 -9.71
CA CYS A 91 -1.92 0.52 -9.00
C CYS A 91 -3.33 1.12 -9.18
N ALA A 92 -3.79 1.91 -8.23
CA ALA A 92 -5.00 2.71 -8.36
C ALA A 92 -4.77 4.11 -7.78
N MET A 93 -5.73 5.01 -8.00
CA MET A 93 -5.70 6.37 -7.47
C MET A 93 -6.91 6.58 -6.55
N THR A 94 -6.66 7.02 -5.32
CA THR A 94 -7.65 7.60 -4.39
C THR A 94 -7.41 9.08 -4.20
N CYS A 95 -8.44 9.90 -4.35
CA CYS A 95 -8.31 11.35 -4.33
C CYS A 95 -9.33 11.95 -3.35
N PHE A 96 -8.85 12.67 -2.35
CA PHE A 96 -9.65 13.41 -1.38
C PHE A 96 -9.68 14.89 -1.80
N GLY A 97 -10.64 15.23 -2.64
CA GLY A 97 -10.68 16.53 -3.31
C GLY A 97 -9.59 16.67 -4.37
N TYR A 98 -9.20 17.91 -4.69
CA TYR A 98 -8.30 18.18 -5.83
C TYR A 98 -6.81 18.00 -5.52
N SER A 99 -6.39 18.19 -4.27
CA SER A 99 -4.97 18.29 -3.91
C SER A 99 -4.43 17.11 -3.11
N ASP A 100 -5.30 16.26 -2.55
CA ASP A 100 -4.88 15.14 -1.71
C ASP A 100 -5.06 13.83 -2.48
N ARG A 101 -3.97 13.38 -3.09
CA ARG A 101 -3.95 12.26 -4.02
C ARG A 101 -3.05 11.16 -3.45
N HIS A 102 -3.56 9.94 -3.44
CA HIS A 102 -2.86 8.76 -2.94
C HIS A 102 -2.89 7.60 -3.94
N VAL A 103 -1.71 7.09 -4.28
CA VAL A 103 -1.59 5.86 -5.06
C VAL A 103 -1.84 4.67 -4.14
N ASP A 104 -2.72 3.77 -4.56
CA ASP A 104 -2.95 2.49 -3.90
C ASP A 104 -2.22 1.38 -4.65
N LEU A 105 -1.37 0.64 -3.94
CA LEU A 105 -0.80 -0.61 -4.44
C LEU A 105 -1.73 -1.76 -4.05
N LEU A 106 -2.32 -2.43 -5.03
CA LEU A 106 -3.30 -3.49 -4.79
C LEU A 106 -2.58 -4.85 -4.76
N ILE A 107 -2.80 -5.63 -3.69
CA ILE A 107 -2.10 -6.89 -3.41
C ILE A 107 -3.13 -8.03 -3.29
N PRO A 108 -3.52 -8.67 -4.41
CA PRO A 108 -4.64 -9.61 -4.45
C PRO A 108 -4.49 -10.82 -3.53
N LYS A 109 -3.27 -11.36 -3.39
CA LYS A 109 -3.01 -12.59 -2.62
C LYS A 109 -3.48 -12.50 -1.17
N VAL A 110 -3.25 -11.36 -0.53
CA VAL A 110 -3.72 -11.10 0.85
C VAL A 110 -5.02 -10.31 0.88
N GLY A 111 -5.46 -9.76 -0.25
CA GLY A 111 -6.63 -8.89 -0.31
C GLY A 111 -6.40 -7.58 0.44
N ALA A 112 -5.21 -6.98 0.28
CA ALA A 112 -4.83 -5.75 0.95
C ALA A 112 -4.40 -4.69 -0.06
N SER A 113 -4.61 -3.41 0.26
CA SER A 113 -4.03 -2.29 -0.48
C SER A 113 -3.19 -1.40 0.43
N VAL A 114 -2.07 -0.92 -0.12
CA VAL A 114 -1.17 0.03 0.55
C VAL A 114 -1.38 1.38 -0.13
N MET A 115 -2.05 2.29 0.56
CA MET A 115 -2.32 3.64 0.10
C MET A 115 -1.22 4.59 0.57
N ILE A 116 -0.60 5.29 -0.38
CA ILE A 116 0.61 6.10 -0.20
C ILE A 116 0.35 7.44 -0.87
N ARG A 117 0.77 8.56 -0.26
CA ARG A 117 0.68 9.87 -0.92
C ARG A 117 1.36 9.81 -2.30
N GLU A 118 0.70 10.38 -3.30
CA GLU A 118 1.22 10.44 -4.66
C GLU A 118 2.60 11.10 -4.69
N SER A 119 3.52 10.45 -5.39
CA SER A 119 4.80 11.02 -5.78
C SER A 119 5.10 10.66 -7.22
N LYS A 120 5.90 11.49 -7.89
CA LYS A 120 6.38 11.19 -9.25
C LYS A 120 7.10 9.84 -9.29
N GLU A 121 7.91 9.55 -8.28
CA GLU A 121 8.68 8.32 -8.19
C GLU A 121 7.79 7.07 -8.07
N LEU A 122 6.70 7.13 -7.28
CA LEU A 122 5.76 6.01 -7.15
C LEU A 122 4.97 5.76 -8.44
N LEU A 123 4.55 6.82 -9.13
CA LEU A 123 3.88 6.71 -10.43
C LEU A 123 4.83 6.18 -11.51
N ASP A 124 6.07 6.68 -11.54
CA ASP A 124 7.11 6.19 -12.45
C ASP A 124 7.42 4.71 -12.19
N TRP A 125 7.43 4.29 -10.92
CA TRP A 125 7.58 2.90 -10.55
C TRP A 125 6.44 2.01 -11.05
N CYS A 126 5.18 2.42 -10.86
CA CYS A 126 4.02 1.67 -11.37
C CYS A 126 4.09 1.50 -12.90
N TRP A 127 4.48 2.56 -13.62
CA TRP A 127 4.68 2.54 -15.07
C TRP A 127 5.83 1.59 -15.47
N ASN A 128 7.01 1.75 -14.86
CA ASN A 128 8.22 1.00 -15.22
C ASN A 128 8.08 -0.51 -14.94
N THR A 129 7.33 -0.88 -13.90
CA THR A 129 7.07 -2.28 -13.52
C THR A 129 5.81 -2.86 -14.18
N LYS A 130 5.22 -2.13 -15.13
CA LYS A 130 4.03 -2.52 -15.90
C LYS A 130 2.85 -2.92 -15.01
N ARG A 131 2.63 -2.21 -13.90
CA ARG A 131 1.43 -2.34 -13.07
C ARG A 131 0.33 -1.45 -13.65
N PRO A 132 -0.83 -2.00 -14.07
CA PRO A 132 -1.87 -1.18 -14.67
C PRO A 132 -2.45 -0.21 -13.65
N MET A 133 -2.86 0.97 -14.11
CA MET A 133 -3.60 1.93 -13.29
C MET A 133 -5.09 1.63 -13.44
N VAL A 134 -5.69 0.96 -12.46
CA VAL A 134 -7.10 0.57 -12.55
C VAL A 134 -8.04 1.75 -12.23
N PRO A 135 -9.22 1.83 -12.86
CA PRO A 135 -10.24 2.80 -12.51
C PRO A 135 -10.74 2.64 -11.06
N GLY A 136 -11.25 3.72 -10.47
CA GLY A 136 -11.82 3.71 -9.12
C GLY A 136 -12.95 2.69 -8.94
N ALA A 137 -13.79 2.49 -9.95
CA ALA A 137 -14.84 1.46 -9.93
C ALA A 137 -14.28 0.04 -9.76
N VAL A 138 -13.25 -0.31 -10.55
CA VAL A 138 -12.58 -1.62 -10.45
C VAL A 138 -11.92 -1.78 -9.08
N LYS A 139 -11.26 -0.74 -8.57
CA LYS A 139 -10.70 -0.75 -7.20
C LYS A 139 -11.79 -1.02 -6.16
N ARG A 140 -12.95 -0.34 -6.24
CA ARG A 140 -14.05 -0.52 -5.27
C ARG A 140 -14.64 -1.93 -5.31
N ASP A 141 -14.89 -2.45 -6.51
CA ASP A 141 -15.42 -3.81 -6.67
C ASP A 141 -14.45 -4.84 -6.12
N TRP A 142 -13.15 -4.64 -6.34
CA TRP A 142 -12.13 -5.45 -5.71
C TRP A 142 -12.15 -5.27 -4.18
N ALA A 143 -12.03 -4.05 -3.67
CA ALA A 143 -11.86 -3.78 -2.24
C ALA A 143 -13.07 -4.18 -1.39
N TYR A 144 -14.29 -3.96 -1.88
CA TYR A 144 -15.53 -4.09 -1.09
C TYR A 144 -16.41 -5.26 -1.54
N ASN A 145 -16.46 -5.54 -2.84
CA ASN A 145 -17.29 -6.61 -3.40
C ASN A 145 -16.51 -7.90 -3.64
N ARG A 146 -15.20 -7.92 -3.30
CA ARG A 146 -14.28 -9.05 -3.47
C ARG A 146 -14.24 -9.60 -4.90
N VAL A 147 -14.53 -8.74 -5.88
CA VAL A 147 -14.41 -9.09 -7.29
C VAL A 147 -12.90 -9.22 -7.61
N PRO A 148 -12.46 -10.31 -8.27
CA PRO A 148 -11.06 -10.43 -8.67
C PRO A 148 -10.62 -9.25 -9.55
N LEU A 149 -9.38 -8.79 -9.39
CA LEU A 149 -8.85 -7.80 -10.33
C LEU A 149 -8.84 -8.38 -11.75
N PRO A 150 -9.23 -7.60 -12.77
CA PRO A 150 -9.06 -8.02 -14.14
C PRO A 150 -7.59 -8.30 -14.46
N PRO A 151 -7.28 -9.26 -15.35
CA PRO A 151 -5.91 -9.55 -15.74
C PRO A 151 -5.25 -8.32 -16.34
N GLY A 152 -3.94 -8.15 -16.13
CA GLY A 152 -3.19 -6.99 -16.63
C GLY A 152 -3.35 -6.73 -18.14
N ALA A 153 -3.57 -7.79 -18.94
CA ALA A 153 -3.82 -7.69 -20.37
C ALA A 153 -5.08 -6.86 -20.73
N ALA A 154 -6.09 -6.81 -19.85
CA ALA A 154 -7.28 -5.97 -20.04
C ALA A 154 -6.94 -4.47 -20.08
N PHE A 155 -5.75 -4.10 -19.59
CA PHE A 155 -5.27 -2.72 -19.50
C PHE A 155 -4.05 -2.47 -20.41
N ALA A 156 -3.77 -3.36 -21.37
CA ALA A 156 -2.58 -3.27 -22.22
C ALA A 156 -2.46 -1.91 -22.95
N HIS A 157 -3.59 -1.32 -23.35
CA HIS A 157 -3.66 -0.02 -24.01
C HIS A 157 -3.02 1.12 -23.18
N GLN A 158 -3.05 1.03 -21.84
CA GLN A 158 -2.42 2.03 -20.97
C GLN A 158 -0.90 2.09 -21.15
N PHE A 159 -0.29 1.01 -21.65
CA PHE A 159 1.16 0.89 -21.81
C PHE A 159 1.64 1.21 -23.23
N GLU A 160 0.75 1.61 -24.13
CA GLU A 160 1.12 2.07 -25.48
C GLU A 160 1.97 3.34 -25.44
N SER A 161 1.73 4.22 -24.45
CA SER A 161 2.54 5.40 -24.22
C SER A 161 2.46 5.87 -22.77
N ARG A 162 3.47 6.64 -22.33
CA ARG A 162 3.43 7.25 -21.00
C ARG A 162 2.25 8.21 -20.85
N ALA A 163 1.89 8.93 -21.91
CA ALA A 163 0.75 9.85 -21.92
C ALA A 163 -0.58 9.13 -21.69
N ALA A 164 -0.78 7.93 -22.28
CA ALA A 164 -1.97 7.12 -22.06
C ALA A 164 -2.09 6.68 -20.58
N TYR A 165 -0.98 6.25 -19.99
CA TYR A 165 -0.92 5.87 -18.57
C TYR A 165 -1.23 7.04 -17.63
N ASP A 166 -0.61 8.21 -17.88
CA ASP A 166 -0.83 9.41 -17.08
C ASP A 166 -2.27 9.95 -17.25
N TYR A 167 -2.85 9.82 -18.45
CA TYR A 167 -4.26 10.12 -18.68
C TYR A 167 -5.16 9.24 -17.81
N GLN A 168 -4.93 7.92 -17.81
CA GLN A 168 -5.69 7.00 -16.95
C GLN A 168 -5.51 7.33 -15.46
N THR A 169 -4.29 7.68 -15.04
CA THR A 169 -4.00 8.09 -13.65
C THR A 169 -4.87 9.28 -13.22
N LYS A 170 -5.07 10.27 -14.11
CA LYS A 170 -5.96 11.40 -13.87
C LYS A 170 -7.43 10.97 -13.83
N GLN A 171 -7.86 10.11 -14.77
CA GLN A 171 -9.23 9.60 -14.81
C GLN A 171 -9.61 8.80 -13.56
N SER A 172 -8.65 8.04 -12.99
CA SER A 172 -8.89 7.29 -11.76
C SER A 172 -9.22 8.16 -10.55
N CYS A 173 -8.83 9.45 -10.53
CA CYS A 173 -9.28 10.41 -9.51
C CYS A 173 -10.73 10.88 -9.68
N LEU A 174 -11.27 10.86 -10.90
CA LEU A 174 -12.56 11.48 -11.23
C LEU A 174 -13.76 10.55 -10.98
N GLY A 175 -13.51 9.31 -10.56
CA GLY A 175 -14.52 8.25 -10.45
C GLY A 175 -15.28 8.18 -9.12
N TYR A 176 -15.39 9.27 -8.37
CA TYR A 176 -16.28 9.38 -7.21
C TYR A 176 -17.69 9.80 -7.65
#